data_AF-A0AAU5NRH9-F1
#
_entry.id   AF-A0AAU5NRH9-F1
#
_cell.length_a   1.000
_cell.length_b   1.000
_cell.length_c   1.000
_cell.angle_alpha   90.00
_cell.angle_beta   90.00
_cell.angle_gamma   90.00
#
_symmetry.space_group_name_H-M   'P 1'
#
loop_
_entity.id
_entity.type
_entity.pdbx_description
1 polymer ?
#
loop_
_entity_poly.entity_id
_entity_poly.type
_entity_poly.pdbx_seq_one_letter_code
_entity_poly.pdbx_strand_id
1 'polypeptide(L)'
;MPAQAVDQRVEGRFERDGVTAGLGVSSSPHWTAAARLVVASSTTDADLSPTVRVLDPEGRDIRVVSALDPAGVVAHGWLRASHRALDTERTLPYRPWHPHDRLDPLTPGAAVPLDIEIWPTSVVVPAGPRLAVTVQSRDFEFPGEGPGRRRTAST
;
A
#
# COMPACT_ATOMS: atom_id res chain seq x y z
N MET A 1 10.40 -27.53 1.76
CA MET A 1 8.97 -27.33 1.45
C MET A 1 8.87 -26.10 0.56
N PRO A 2 8.45 -26.20 -0.72
CA PRO A 2 8.28 -25.01 -1.53
C PRO A 2 7.11 -24.19 -0.96
N ALA A 3 7.32 -22.89 -0.73
CA ALA A 3 6.26 -21.98 -0.36
C ALA A 3 5.24 -21.96 -1.50
N GLN A 4 4.04 -22.50 -1.26
CA GLN A 4 2.93 -22.32 -2.19
C GLN A 4 2.63 -20.82 -2.24
N ALA A 5 2.82 -20.19 -3.40
CA ALA A 5 2.37 -18.83 -3.64
C ALA A 5 0.84 -18.83 -3.52
N VAL A 6 0.33 -18.29 -2.42
CA VAL A 6 -1.10 -18.04 -2.27
C VAL A 6 -1.38 -16.79 -3.08
N ASP A 7 -2.10 -16.95 -4.20
CA ASP A 7 -2.67 -15.84 -4.96
C ASP A 7 -3.74 -15.16 -4.11
N GLN A 8 -3.32 -14.22 -3.27
CA GLN A 8 -4.22 -13.42 -2.43
C GLN A 8 -4.59 -12.14 -3.16
N ARG A 9 -5.58 -12.26 -4.05
CA ARG A 9 -6.21 -11.09 -4.66
C ARG A 9 -7.19 -10.49 -3.64
N VAL A 10 -6.80 -9.39 -3.00
CA VAL A 10 -7.69 -8.61 -2.13
C VAL A 10 -8.36 -7.53 -2.98
N GLU A 11 -9.61 -7.74 -3.36
CA GLU A 11 -10.45 -6.71 -3.97
C GLU A 11 -11.23 -5.99 -2.87
N GLY A 12 -11.17 -4.66 -2.84
CA GLY A 12 -11.93 -3.83 -1.91
C GLY A 12 -12.24 -2.49 -2.56
N ARG A 13 -13.42 -1.94 -2.28
CA ARG A 13 -13.82 -0.58 -2.66
C ARG A 13 -13.71 0.28 -1.41
N PHE A 14 -12.71 1.15 -1.35
CA PHE A 14 -12.50 2.05 -0.21
C PHE A 14 -13.00 3.44 -0.60
N GLU A 15 -13.90 4.02 0.18
CA GLU A 15 -14.30 5.43 0.07
C GLU A 15 -13.84 6.18 1.32
N ARG A 16 -12.88 7.10 1.16
CA ARG A 16 -12.51 8.06 2.20
C ARG A 16 -11.92 9.31 1.55
N ASP A 17 -12.32 10.49 2.03
CA ASP A 17 -11.84 11.78 1.53
C ASP A 17 -12.02 11.98 0.00
N GLY A 18 -13.06 11.37 -0.58
CA GLY A 18 -13.38 11.48 -2.01
C GLY A 18 -12.66 10.50 -2.93
N VAL A 19 -11.83 9.59 -2.41
CA VAL A 19 -11.13 8.56 -3.17
C VAL A 19 -11.90 7.24 -3.12
N THR A 20 -12.30 6.72 -4.29
CA THR A 20 -12.72 5.31 -4.47
C THR A 20 -11.54 4.53 -5.04
N ALA A 21 -11.09 3.44 -4.41
CA ALA A 21 -10.00 2.59 -4.93
C ALA A 21 -10.43 1.12 -5.02
N GLY A 22 -10.17 0.46 -6.16
CA GLY A 22 -10.25 -0.99 -6.34
C GLY A 22 -8.85 -1.62 -6.32
N LEU A 23 -8.59 -2.57 -5.42
CA LEU A 23 -7.24 -3.13 -5.20
C LEU A 23 -7.01 -4.44 -5.98
N GLY A 24 -5.85 -4.54 -6.65
CA GLY A 24 -5.24 -5.80 -7.05
C GLY A 24 -3.82 -5.88 -6.48
N VAL A 25 -3.52 -6.95 -5.73
CA VAL A 25 -2.17 -7.28 -5.27
C VAL A 25 -1.71 -8.51 -6.03
N SER A 26 -0.58 -8.43 -6.72
CA SER A 26 0.09 -9.59 -7.33
C SER A 26 1.35 -9.88 -6.54
N SER A 27 1.49 -11.10 -6.04
CA SER A 27 2.74 -11.61 -5.47
C SER A 27 3.46 -12.47 -6.50
N SER A 28 4.78 -12.56 -6.37
CA SER A 28 5.63 -13.29 -7.30
C SER A 28 6.83 -13.87 -6.53
N PRO A 29 7.64 -14.79 -7.09
CA PRO A 29 8.82 -15.34 -6.40
C PRO A 29 9.88 -14.30 -5.97
N HIS A 30 9.77 -13.05 -6.40
CA HIS A 30 10.58 -11.93 -5.92
C HIS A 30 9.82 -11.12 -4.88
N TRP A 31 10.55 -10.58 -3.92
CA TRP A 31 10.07 -10.04 -2.63
C TRP A 31 9.38 -8.67 -2.74
N THR A 32 8.81 -8.34 -3.90
CA THR A 32 8.17 -7.04 -4.17
C THR A 32 6.72 -7.22 -4.58
N ALA A 33 5.91 -6.21 -4.32
CA ALA A 33 4.51 -6.20 -4.70
C ALA A 33 4.16 -4.84 -5.32
N ALA A 34 3.05 -4.80 -6.05
CA ALA A 34 2.46 -3.55 -6.53
C ALA A 34 0.99 -3.50 -6.13
N ALA A 35 0.50 -2.29 -5.84
CA ALA A 35 -0.91 -2.01 -5.68
C ALA A 35 -1.41 -1.34 -6.95
N ARG A 36 -2.26 -2.04 -7.71
CA ARG A 36 -2.99 -1.45 -8.83
C ARG A 36 -4.34 -0.95 -8.31
N LEU A 37 -4.53 0.37 -8.38
CA LEU A 37 -5.71 1.08 -7.87
C LEU A 37 -6.41 1.82 -9.03
N VAL A 38 -7.74 1.86 -9.01
CA VAL A 38 -8.52 2.79 -9.85
C VAL A 38 -9.06 3.88 -8.94
N VAL A 39 -8.58 5.12 -9.08
CA VAL A 39 -8.79 6.23 -8.15
C VAL A 39 -9.46 7.42 -8.85
N ALA A 40 -10.53 7.96 -8.26
CA ALA A 40 -11.03 9.29 -8.56
C ALA A 40 -10.72 10.22 -7.37
N SER A 41 -10.51 11.53 -7.62
CA SER A 41 -10.34 12.54 -6.57
C SER A 41 -11.27 13.74 -6.82
N SER A 42 -11.63 14.49 -5.78
CA SER A 42 -12.33 15.77 -5.92
C SER A 42 -11.40 16.95 -6.25
N THR A 43 -10.08 16.72 -6.16
CA THR A 43 -9.02 17.70 -6.44
C THR A 43 -8.24 17.31 -7.70
N THR A 44 -7.35 18.20 -8.14
CA THR A 44 -6.48 17.97 -9.31
C THR A 44 -5.24 17.13 -9.01
N ASP A 45 -5.06 16.71 -7.75
CA ASP A 45 -3.99 15.79 -7.35
C ASP A 45 -4.37 15.08 -6.04
N ALA A 46 -3.71 13.97 -5.74
CA ALA A 46 -3.88 13.22 -4.50
C ALA A 46 -2.59 12.45 -4.16
N ASP A 47 -2.22 12.42 -2.89
CA ASP A 47 -1.21 11.50 -2.38
C ASP A 47 -1.90 10.18 -1.99
N LEU A 48 -1.34 9.05 -2.36
CA LEU A 48 -1.87 7.71 -2.06
C LEU A 48 -0.79 6.88 -1.38
N SER A 49 -1.10 6.39 -0.17
CA SER A 49 -0.21 5.59 0.68
C SER A 49 -0.86 4.24 0.99
N PRO A 50 -0.76 3.24 0.09
CA PRO A 50 -1.14 1.87 0.40
C PRO A 50 -0.20 1.24 1.43
N THR A 51 -0.78 0.67 2.49
CA THR A 51 -0.05 0.04 3.60
C THR A 51 -0.51 -1.40 3.76
N VAL A 52 0.44 -2.34 3.70
CA VAL A 52 0.23 -3.77 3.92
C VAL A 52 0.41 -4.09 5.40
N ARG A 53 -0.60 -4.72 5.99
CA ARG A 53 -0.71 -5.02 7.43
C ARG A 53 -1.04 -6.48 7.65
N VAL A 54 -0.74 -6.98 8.84
CA VAL A 54 -1.24 -8.27 9.33
C VAL A 54 -2.26 -7.97 10.42
N LEU A 55 -3.44 -8.57 10.32
CA LEU A 55 -4.47 -8.49 11.35
C LEU A 55 -4.62 -9.86 12.00
N ASP A 56 -4.77 -9.89 13.32
CA ASP A 56 -5.15 -11.09 14.05
C ASP A 56 -6.63 -11.47 13.80
N PRO A 57 -7.11 -12.64 14.29
CA PRO A 57 -8.49 -13.07 14.09
C PRO A 57 -9.54 -12.08 14.60
N GLU A 58 -9.21 -11.25 15.60
CA GLU A 58 -10.08 -10.20 16.13
C GLU A 58 -9.99 -8.89 15.34
N GLY A 59 -9.15 -8.83 14.30
CA GLY A 59 -8.99 -7.67 13.43
C GLY A 59 -8.04 -6.60 13.97
N ARG A 60 -7.25 -6.90 15.01
CA ARG A 60 -6.25 -5.98 15.57
C ARG A 60 -4.94 -6.13 14.80
N ASP A 61 -4.23 -5.01 14.62
CA ASP A 61 -2.94 -5.01 13.94
C ASP A 61 -1.88 -5.79 14.72
N ILE A 62 -1.22 -6.73 14.02
CA ILE A 62 0.00 -7.38 14.47
C ILE A 62 1.18 -6.56 13.94
N ARG A 63 2.00 -6.05 14.85
CA ARG A 63 3.22 -5.31 14.50
C ARG A 63 4.33 -6.26 14.08
N VAL A 64 5.09 -5.85 13.07
CA VAL A 64 6.24 -6.59 12.56
C VAL A 64 7.47 -5.70 12.55
N VAL A 65 8.66 -6.31 12.58
CA VAL A 65 9.89 -5.58 12.31
C VAL A 65 9.87 -5.18 10.84
N SER A 66 9.88 -3.87 10.59
CA SER A 66 9.82 -3.29 9.25
C SER A 66 11.09 -2.49 8.96
N ALA A 67 11.29 -2.13 7.70
CA ALA A 67 12.43 -1.27 7.31
C ALA A 67 12.39 0.12 7.98
N LEU A 68 11.20 0.61 8.37
CA LEU A 68 11.03 1.94 8.95
C LEU A 68 10.94 1.94 10.49
N ASP A 69 10.41 0.86 11.08
CA ASP A 69 10.09 0.79 12.50
C ASP A 69 10.22 -0.66 13.00
N PRO A 70 10.92 -0.92 14.14
CA PRO A 70 10.98 -2.24 14.76
C PRO A 70 9.62 -2.79 15.23
N ALA A 71 8.59 -1.95 15.32
CA ALA A 71 7.21 -2.29 15.64
C ALA A 71 6.24 -1.66 14.61
N GLY A 72 6.53 -1.87 13.32
CA GLY A 72 5.81 -1.29 12.20
C GLY A 72 4.84 -2.23 11.48
N VAL A 73 4.54 -1.87 10.24
CA VAL A 73 3.70 -2.61 9.28
C VAL A 73 4.56 -3.46 8.34
N VAL A 74 3.94 -4.34 7.54
CA VAL A 74 4.68 -5.26 6.66
C VAL A 74 5.42 -4.53 5.55
N ALA A 75 4.71 -3.62 4.88
CA ALA A 75 5.24 -2.82 3.79
C ALA A 75 4.32 -1.63 3.54
N HIS A 76 4.85 -0.63 2.85
CA HIS A 76 4.11 0.55 2.42
C HIS A 76 4.56 0.91 1.00
N GLY A 77 3.70 1.61 0.29
CA GLY A 77 4.02 2.29 -0.96
C GLY A 77 3.55 3.73 -0.89
N TRP A 78 4.05 4.56 -1.79
CA TRP A 78 3.59 5.94 -1.91
C TRP A 78 3.63 6.37 -3.37
N LEU A 79 2.56 7.02 -3.83
CA LEU A 79 2.52 7.71 -5.10
C LEU A 79 1.69 8.99 -4.98
N ARG A 80 2.24 10.09 -5.50
CA ARG A 80 1.44 11.26 -5.86
C ARG A 80 0.81 11.02 -7.22
N ALA A 81 -0.52 11.09 -7.30
CA ALA A 81 -1.29 10.68 -8.47
C ALA A 81 -0.93 11.46 -9.75
N SER A 82 -0.51 12.72 -9.64
CA SER A 82 0.00 13.49 -10.78
C SER A 82 1.32 12.98 -11.35
N HIS A 83 2.07 12.15 -10.62
CA HIS A 83 3.30 11.49 -11.09
C HIS A 83 3.06 10.06 -11.62
N ARG A 84 1.81 9.68 -11.90
CA ARG A 84 1.44 8.31 -12.31
C ARG A 84 1.99 7.82 -13.65
N ALA A 85 2.70 8.66 -14.41
CA ALA A 85 3.33 8.23 -15.65
C ALA A 85 4.21 6.99 -15.41
N LEU A 86 4.20 6.03 -16.33
CA LEU A 86 5.03 4.83 -16.27
C LEU A 86 6.06 4.85 -17.39
N ASP A 87 7.27 4.41 -17.08
CA ASP A 87 8.23 3.95 -18.09
C ASP A 87 7.93 2.50 -18.40
N THR A 88 7.45 2.23 -19.61
CA THR A 88 7.03 0.88 -20.02
C THR A 88 8.18 -0.10 -20.19
N GLU A 89 9.41 0.37 -20.42
CA GLU A 89 10.59 -0.49 -20.57
C GLU A 89 11.13 -0.95 -19.22
N ARG A 90 10.95 -0.13 -18.18
CA ARG A 90 11.46 -0.40 -16.82
C ARG A 90 10.41 -0.98 -15.88
N THR A 91 9.13 -0.76 -16.17
CA THR A 91 8.01 -1.25 -15.36
C THR A 91 7.90 -2.77 -15.43
N LEU A 92 7.73 -3.38 -14.26
CA LEU A 92 7.40 -4.80 -14.09
C LEU A 92 6.04 -4.91 -13.39
N PRO A 93 5.29 -6.03 -13.54
CA PRO A 93 3.97 -6.19 -12.93
C PRO A 93 3.91 -5.98 -11.41
N TYR A 94 5.05 -6.15 -10.75
CA TYR A 94 5.28 -6.15 -9.30
C TYR A 94 6.17 -5.00 -8.84
N ARG A 95 6.58 -4.14 -9.78
CA ARG A 95 7.50 -3.02 -9.58
C ARG A 95 7.25 -1.96 -10.68
N PRO A 96 6.21 -1.13 -10.55
CA PRO A 96 6.01 -0.01 -11.45
C PRO A 96 7.17 0.96 -11.37
N TRP A 97 7.51 1.58 -12.49
CA TRP A 97 8.56 2.58 -12.52
C TRP A 97 8.02 3.91 -13.05
N HIS A 98 8.11 4.94 -12.21
CA HIS A 98 7.65 6.29 -12.53
C HIS A 98 8.86 7.20 -12.82
N PRO A 99 8.89 7.89 -13.97
CA PRO A 99 9.98 8.80 -14.30
C PRO A 99 10.01 10.06 -13.42
N HIS A 100 8.85 10.46 -12.89
CA HIS A 100 8.69 11.73 -12.17
C HIS A 100 9.18 12.96 -12.94
N ASP A 101 9.19 12.89 -14.27
CA ASP A 101 9.72 13.92 -15.17
C ASP A 101 8.68 14.97 -15.58
N ARG A 102 7.39 14.68 -15.36
CA ARG A 102 6.28 15.57 -15.64
C ARG A 102 5.12 15.35 -14.67
N LEU A 103 4.27 16.37 -14.58
CA LEU A 103 2.99 16.30 -13.90
C LEU A 103 1.89 15.97 -14.92
N ASP A 104 1.01 15.05 -14.55
CA ASP A 104 -0.22 14.72 -15.25
C ASP A 104 -1.39 14.94 -14.28
N PRO A 105 -1.94 16.16 -14.14
CA PRO A 105 -2.98 16.45 -13.16
C PRO A 105 -4.22 15.56 -13.28
N LEU A 106 -4.90 15.30 -12.16
CA LEU A 106 -6.20 14.62 -12.15
C LEU A 106 -7.30 15.55 -12.64
N THR A 107 -8.29 14.97 -13.31
CA THR A 107 -9.58 15.65 -13.53
C THR A 107 -10.50 15.29 -12.36
N PRO A 108 -11.02 16.27 -11.59
CA PRO A 108 -11.93 15.99 -10.50
C PRO A 108 -13.10 15.10 -10.91
N GLY A 109 -13.36 14.05 -10.12
CA GLY A 109 -14.40 13.05 -10.35
C GLY A 109 -14.08 11.99 -11.40
N ALA A 110 -13.02 12.16 -12.20
CA ALA A 110 -12.62 11.16 -13.19
C ALA A 110 -11.74 10.08 -12.56
N ALA A 111 -12.13 8.81 -12.71
CA ALA A 111 -11.35 7.69 -12.24
C ALA A 111 -10.16 7.42 -13.18
N VAL A 112 -8.97 7.26 -12.59
CA VAL A 112 -7.73 6.94 -13.30
C VAL A 112 -7.05 5.71 -12.68
N PRO A 113 -6.38 4.87 -13.47
CA PRO A 113 -5.54 3.79 -12.93
C PRO A 113 -4.24 4.36 -12.35
N LEU A 114 -3.82 3.82 -11.21
CA LEU A 114 -2.56 4.07 -10.55
C LEU A 114 -1.89 2.72 -10.27
N ASP A 115 -0.64 2.59 -10.68
CA ASP A 115 0.22 1.46 -10.31
C ASP A 115 1.20 1.98 -9.26
N ILE A 116 1.19 1.44 -8.03
CA ILE A 116 2.01 1.92 -6.91
C ILE A 116 2.96 0.81 -6.46
N GLU A 117 4.26 1.10 -6.41
CA GLU A 117 5.26 0.17 -5.86
C GLU A 117 5.03 0.00 -4.36
N ILE A 118 4.84 -1.24 -3.92
CA ILE A 118 4.93 -1.59 -2.50
C ILE A 118 6.37 -2.02 -2.26
N TRP A 119 7.02 -1.38 -1.29
CA TRP A 119 8.43 -1.61 -1.05
C TRP A 119 8.74 -3.08 -0.76
N PRO A 120 9.92 -3.57 -1.19
CA PRO A 120 10.30 -4.96 -1.01
C PRO A 120 10.16 -5.41 0.45
N THR A 121 9.52 -6.55 0.67
CA THR A 121 9.27 -7.11 2.00
C THR A 121 9.33 -8.63 1.98
N SER A 122 9.68 -9.22 3.12
CA SER A 122 9.70 -10.67 3.32
C SER A 122 9.17 -10.96 4.72
N VAL A 123 7.93 -11.44 4.80
CA VAL A 123 7.27 -11.79 6.06
C VAL A 123 6.63 -13.17 5.95
N VAL A 124 6.66 -13.93 7.05
CA VAL A 124 5.91 -15.18 7.17
C VAL A 124 4.69 -14.89 8.05
N VAL A 125 3.50 -15.05 7.47
CA VAL A 125 2.23 -14.93 8.19
C VAL A 125 1.73 -16.35 8.49
N PRO A 126 1.62 -16.77 9.76
CA PRO A 126 1.10 -18.08 10.11
C PRO A 126 -0.40 -18.18 9.79
N ALA A 127 -0.97 -19.39 9.87
CA ALA A 127 -2.41 -19.58 9.76
C ALA A 127 -3.16 -18.88 10.91
N GLY A 128 -4.31 -18.26 10.60
CA GLY A 128 -5.15 -17.52 11.55
C GLY A 128 -5.16 -16.01 11.25
N PRO A 129 -4.02 -15.30 11.40
CA PRO A 129 -3.90 -13.92 10.96
C PRO A 129 -4.14 -13.76 9.45
N ARG A 130 -4.55 -12.56 9.05
CA ARG A 130 -4.85 -12.21 7.64
C ARG A 130 -4.06 -10.99 7.18
N LEU A 131 -3.69 -10.97 5.90
CA LEU A 131 -3.17 -9.75 5.28
C LEU A 131 -4.30 -8.75 5.05
N ALA A 132 -4.00 -7.48 5.26
CA ALA A 132 -4.89 -6.36 4.97
C ALA A 132 -4.13 -5.26 4.26
N VAL A 133 -4.82 -4.53 3.39
CA VAL A 133 -4.28 -3.33 2.75
C VAL A 133 -5.15 -2.15 3.12
N THR A 134 -4.52 -1.10 3.62
CA THR A 134 -5.17 0.19 3.89
C THR A 134 -4.67 1.20 2.88
N VAL A 135 -5.58 1.93 2.23
CA VAL A 135 -5.23 3.03 1.32
C VAL A 135 -5.67 4.34 1.97
N GLN A 136 -4.74 5.29 2.11
CA GLN A 136 -4.97 6.59 2.73
C GLN A 136 -4.20 7.69 1.99
N SER A 137 -4.58 8.95 2.19
CA SER A 137 -3.89 10.13 1.66
C SER A 137 -2.82 10.71 2.59
N ARG A 138 -2.44 9.93 3.60
CA ARG A 138 -1.50 10.31 4.66
C ARG A 138 -0.73 9.06 5.09
N ASP A 139 0.33 9.27 5.86
CA ASP A 139 1.08 8.18 6.48
C ASP A 139 0.18 7.36 7.41
N PHE A 140 0.44 6.04 7.43
CA PHE A 140 -0.31 5.13 8.28
C PHE A 140 0.06 5.32 9.75
N GLU A 141 -0.96 5.32 10.60
CA GLU A 141 -0.85 5.37 12.05
C GLU A 141 -1.63 4.20 12.64
N PHE A 142 -1.06 3.52 13.63
CA PHE A 142 -1.81 2.51 14.37
C PHE A 142 -2.97 3.17 15.14
N PRO A 143 -4.15 2.51 15.22
CA PRO A 143 -5.26 3.04 16.00
C PRO A 143 -4.84 3.38 17.44
N GLY A 144 -5.11 4.62 17.86
CA GLY A 144 -4.79 5.11 19.22
C GLY A 144 -3.37 5.67 19.40
N GLU A 145 -2.50 5.56 18.39
CA GLU A 145 -1.21 6.24 18.36
C GLU A 145 -1.33 7.52 17.51
N GLY A 146 -1.52 8.67 18.15
CA GLY A 146 -1.52 9.95 17.46
C GLY A 146 -0.13 10.33 16.91
N PRO A 147 -0.03 11.37 16.08
CA PRO A 147 1.23 11.79 15.47
C PRO A 147 2.27 12.13 16.55
N GLY A 148 3.47 11.54 16.42
CA GLY A 148 4.62 11.87 17.27
C GLY A 148 4.67 11.20 18.65
N ARG A 149 3.76 10.26 18.98
CA ARG A 149 3.83 9.53 20.25
C ARG A 149 4.90 8.44 20.22
N ARG A 150 6.17 8.82 20.38
CA ARG A 150 7.25 7.85 20.67
C ARG A 150 6.86 7.06 21.91
N ARG A 151 6.73 5.73 21.80
CA ARG A 151 6.54 4.88 22.96
C ARG A 151 7.74 5.06 23.88
N THR A 152 7.51 5.60 25.07
CA THR A 152 8.46 5.45 26.17
C THR A 152 8.59 3.94 26.42
N ALA A 153 9.80 3.41 26.33
CA ALA A 153 10.05 2.02 26.71
C ALA A 153 9.57 1.83 28.14
N SER A 154 8.60 0.94 28.35
CA SER A 154 8.29 0.45 29.70
C SER A 154 9.39 -0.54 30.07
N THR A 155 10.20 -0.14 31.04
CA THR A 155 11.18 -0.96 31.76
C THR A 155 10.50 -2.08 32.54
#